data_AF-A0A0C5VQK0-F1
#
_entry.id   AF-A0A0C5VQK0-F1
#
_cell.length_a   1.000
_cell.length_b   1.000
_cell.length_c   1.000
_cell.angle_alpha   90.00
_cell.angle_beta   90.00
_cell.angle_gamma   90.00
#
_symmetry.space_group_name_H-M   'P 1'
#
loop_
_entity.id
_entity.type
_entity.pdbx_description
1 polymer ?
#
loop_
_entity_poly.entity_id
_entity_poly.type
_entity_poly.pdbx_seq_one_letter_code
_entity_poly.pdbx_strand_id
1 'polypeptide(L)' 'MNQVILGKRLLSDTEIIWYCRGPENVRQLSLSELQKIATDAALLSSLIMIRLCKQDTHPYPFKNLNRH' A
#
# COMPACT_ATOMS: atom_id res chain seq x y z
N MET A 1 3.06 -6.22 -19.04
CA MET A 1 3.78 -5.94 -17.77
C MET A 1 3.13 -4.71 -17.15
N ASN A 2 2.28 -4.90 -16.14
CA ASN A 2 1.58 -3.80 -15.50
C ASN A 2 2.54 -3.09 -14.56
N GLN A 3 2.80 -1.81 -14.82
CA GLN A 3 3.58 -0.97 -13.91
C GLN A 3 2.81 -0.84 -12.60
N VAL A 4 3.30 -1.51 -11.55
CA VAL A 4 2.80 -1.30 -10.19
C VAL A 4 3.37 0.04 -9.73
N ILE A 5 2.53 1.08 -9.69
CA ILE A 5 2.93 2.38 -9.16
C ILE A 5 3.02 2.27 -7.64
N LEU A 6 4.19 1.88 -7.15
CA LEU A 6 4.56 1.87 -5.75
C LEU A 6 4.78 3.30 -5.26
N GLY A 7 4.14 3.67 -4.14
CA GLY A 7 4.35 4.97 -3.49
C GLY A 7 3.51 6.15 -4.02
N LYS A 8 2.47 5.92 -4.83
CA LYS A 8 1.51 6.99 -5.10
C LYS A 8 0.73 7.30 -3.82
N ARG A 9 0.51 8.59 -3.52
CA ARG A 9 -0.40 8.99 -2.45
C ARG A 9 -1.73 8.26 -2.65
N LEU A 10 -2.19 7.54 -1.63
CA LEU A 10 -3.46 6.79 -1.67
C LEU A 10 -4.65 7.73 -1.89
N LEU A 11 -4.52 8.98 -1.42
CA LEU A 11 -5.47 10.07 -1.61
C LEU A 11 -4.73 11.31 -2.11
N SER A 12 -5.33 12.04 -3.04
CA SER A 12 -4.90 13.39 -3.42
C SER A 12 -5.09 14.37 -2.26
N ASP A 13 -4.35 15.48 -2.28
CA ASP A 13 -4.52 16.53 -1.25
C ASP A 13 -5.96 17.07 -1.21
N THR A 14 -6.62 17.14 -2.36
CA THR A 14 -8.03 17.52 -2.47
C THR A 14 -8.97 16.55 -1.77
N GLU A 15 -8.74 15.24 -1.91
CA GLU A 15 -9.55 14.22 -1.23
C GLU A 15 -9.33 14.26 0.29
N ILE A 16 -8.08 14.49 0.74
CA ILE A 16 -7.76 14.64 2.16
C ILE A 16 -8.46 15.88 2.75
N ILE A 17 -8.49 17.00 2.02
CA ILE A 17 -9.19 18.22 2.44
C ILE A 17 -10.71 17.98 2.51
N TRP A 18 -11.27 17.31 1.50
CA TRP A 18 -12.70 16.96 1.48
C TRP A 18 -13.08 16.05 2.64
N TYR A 19 -12.28 15.01 2.90
CA TYR A 19 -12.50 14.13 4.04
C TYR A 19 -12.40 14.89 5.36
N CYS A 20 -11.36 15.73 5.53
CA CYS A 20 -11.13 16.51 6.74
C CYS A 20 -12.33 17.39 7.12
N ARG A 21 -13.03 17.94 6.13
CA ARG A 21 -14.21 18.81 6.31
C ARG A 21 -15.54 18.06 6.26
N GLY A 22 -15.52 16.80 5.84
CA GLY A 22 -16.71 16.00 5.66
C GLY A 22 -17.24 15.40 6.97
N PRO A 23 -18.50 14.95 6.98
CA PRO A 23 -19.08 14.24 8.12
C PRO A 23 -18.38 12.90 8.41
N GLU A 24 -17.59 12.39 7.45
CA GLU A 24 -16.82 11.14 7.59
C GLU A 24 -15.61 11.27 8.51
N ASN A 25 -15.14 12.50 8.80
CA ASN A 25 -14.11 12.74 9.80
C ASN A 25 -14.67 12.65 11.23
N VAL A 26 -15.19 11.48 11.58
CA VAL A 26 -15.82 11.19 12.88
C VAL A 26 -14.85 11.45 14.04
N ARG A 27 -13.55 11.26 13.79
CA ARG A 27 -12.47 11.47 14.77
C ARG A 27 -12.01 12.93 14.87
N GLN A 28 -12.58 13.83 14.06
CA GLN A 28 -12.21 15.26 14.00
C GLN A 28 -10.71 15.48 13.84
N LEU A 29 -10.05 14.61 13.07
CA LEU A 29 -8.62 14.68 12.82
C LEU A 29 -8.29 15.95 12.06
N SER A 30 -7.19 16.58 12.44
CA SER A 30 -6.64 17.73 11.72
C SER A 30 -6.12 17.31 10.34
N LEU A 31 -6.00 18.29 9.43
CA LEU A 31 -5.46 18.06 8.09
C LEU A 31 -4.06 17.45 8.13
N SER A 32 -3.20 17.90 9.06
CA SER A 32 -1.84 17.35 9.20
C SER A 32 -1.82 15.91 9.68
N GLU A 33 -2.75 15.53 10.58
CA GLU A 33 -2.87 14.15 11.06
C GLU A 33 -3.35 13.23 9.94
N LEU A 34 -4.34 13.67 9.16
CA LEU A 34 -4.84 12.93 8.01
C LEU A 34 -3.76 12.74 6.93
N GLN A 35 -2.98 13.78 6.66
CA GLN A 35 -1.85 13.69 5.73
C GLN A 35 -0.79 12.70 6.21
N LYS A 36 -0.47 12.72 7.50
CA LYS A 36 0.47 11.76 8.09
C LYS A 36 -0.03 10.33 7.95
N ILE A 37 -1.28 10.06 8.34
CA ILE A 37 -1.90 8.73 8.25
C ILE A 37 -1.94 8.24 6.80
N ALA A 38 -2.36 9.09 5.86
CA ALA A 38 -2.42 8.74 4.44
C ALA A 38 -1.03 8.39 3.89
N THR A 39 0.01 9.11 4.33
CA THR A 39 1.41 8.86 3.91
C THR A 39 1.93 7.56 4.52
N ASP A 40 1.71 7.34 5.81
CA ASP A 40 2.12 6.13 6.52
C ASP A 40 1.44 4.89 5.92
N ALA A 41 0.14 4.98 5.60
CA ALA A 41 -0.60 3.93 4.92
C ALA A 41 -0.03 3.64 3.53
N ALA A 42 0.26 4.67 2.72
CA ALA A 42 0.83 4.50 1.39
C ALA A 42 2.22 3.82 1.43
N LEU A 43 3.05 4.19 2.41
CA LEU A 43 4.35 3.57 2.65
C LEU A 43 4.20 2.10 3.05
N LEU A 44 3.31 1.81 4.00
CA LEU A 44 3.08 0.45 4.48
C LEU A 44 2.55 -0.47 3.38
N SER A 45 1.56 -0.01 2.61
CA SER A 45 1.03 -0.72 1.43
C SER A 45 2.14 -0.99 0.42
N SER A 46 3.02 -0.02 0.17
CA SER A 46 4.14 -0.19 -0.76
C SER A 46 5.15 -1.23 -0.27
N LEU A 47 5.49 -1.21 1.02
CA LEU A 47 6.39 -2.20 1.63
C LEU A 47 5.82 -3.62 1.56
N ILE A 48 4.53 -3.78 1.84
CA ILE A 48 3.85 -5.08 1.74
C ILE A 48 3.89 -5.57 0.29
N MET A 49 3.57 -4.71 -0.68
CA MET A 49 3.59 -5.08 -2.10
C MET A 49 5.00 -5.51 -2.55
N ILE A 50 6.05 -4.80 -2.12
CA ILE A 50 7.44 -5.20 -2.39
C ILE A 50 7.74 -6.59 -1.80
N ARG A 51 7.28 -6.87 -0.58
CA ARG A 51 7.48 -8.18 0.05
C ARG A 51 6.75 -9.29 -0.70
N LEU A 52 5.52 -9.06 -1.13
CA LEU A 52 4.74 -10.01 -1.94
C LEU A 52 5.43 -10.29 -3.28
N CYS A 53 5.85 -9.25 -4.01
CA CYS A 53 6.58 -9.44 -5.27
C CYS A 53 7.91 -10.19 -5.10
N LYS A 54 8.59 -10.07 -3.94
CA LYS A 54 9.81 -10.84 -3.64
C LYS A 54 9.53 -12.30 -3.28
N GLN A 55 8.34 -12.61 -2.75
CA GLN A 55 7.94 -14.00 -2.47
C GLN A 55 7.69 -14.79 -3.77
N ASP A 56 7.12 -14.15 -4.79
CA ASP A 56 6.90 -14.78 -6.10
C ASP A 56 8.21 -15.10 -6.86
N THR A 57 9.34 -14.47 -6.48
CA THR A 57 10.66 -14.80 -7.03
C THR A 57 11.37 -15.98 -6.36
N HIS A 58 10.74 -16.67 -5.41
CA HIS A 58 11.24 -17.96 -4.95
C HIS A 58 10.56 -19.08 -5.74
N PRO A 59 11.19 -19.62 -6.82
CA PRO A 59 10.70 -20.86 -7.38
C PRO A 59 11.02 -21.92 -6.33
N TYR A 60 10.01 -22.60 -5.82
CA TYR A 60 10.25 -23.93 -5.29
C TYR A 60 11.06 -24.69 -6.34
N PRO A 61 12.23 -25.27 -6.03
CA PRO A 61 12.75 -26.31 -6.89
C PRO A 61 11.78 -27.47 -6.71
N PHE A 62 10.76 -27.56 -7.57
CA PHE A 62 10.07 -28.81 -7.80
C PHE A 62 11.09 -29.77 -8.43
N LYS A 63 11.99 -30.30 -7.59
CA LYS A 63 12.76 -31.50 -7.89
C LYS A 63 11.83 -32.68 -7.67
N ASN A 64 10.80 -32.78 -8.50
CA ASN A 64 10.29 -34.07 -8.90
C ASN A 64 11.35 -34.65 -9.85
N LEU A 65 12.34 -35.33 -9.29
CA LEU A 65 13.13 -36.27 -10.08
C LEU A 65 13.04 -37.61 -9.39
N ASN A 66 12.10 -38.40 -9.89
CA ASN A 66 11.96 -39.84 -9.74
C ASN A 66 13.25 -40.52 -9.30
N ARG A 67 13.21 -41.22 -8.17
CA ARG A 67 14.09 -42.35 -7.93
C ARG A 67 13.23 -43.57 -7.65
N HIS A 68 13.17 -44.41 -8.68
CA HIS A 68 12.94 -45.85 -8.59
C HIS A 68 13.88 -46.49 -7.56
#